data_AF-A0A6P2V4Y3-F1
#
_entry.id   AF-A0A6P2V4Y3-F1
#
_cell.length_a   1.000
_cell.length_b   1.000
_cell.length_c   1.000
_cell.angle_alpha   90.00
_cell.angle_beta   90.00
_cell.angle_gamma   90.00
#
_symmetry.space_group_name_H-M   'P 1'
#
loop_
_entity.id
_entity.type
_entity.pdbx_description
1 polymer ?
#
loop_
_entity_poly.entity_id
_entity_poly.type
_entity_poly.pdbx_seq_one_letter_code
_entity_poly.pdbx_strand_id
1 'polypeptide(L)'
;MDFVTPSLDTLFSPTPDKLYFPACLAAVAIIAWLVARQTPFYRFAVDQSLSMRYHNLDGFRGILATSVVFHHFACNQGLLTTGSWGTSPGFLRNLGTIPVAMFFMVTGFLFWERACKGTLDVRTFFVGRVRRVAPLYLAYATVIVVCTLVWFPRNVVDAPTQLLADVLKTVSLGWFGAFPINGAQRTSYLSGVWWTLGYEWRFYAVVPFLAWFVATHAWRKLFALAIVTICATLFGQPGSMALLFAFGAVAFEVSRHPAIRARLDTKSAATVALLILAVAPSPGERYSIEGVLPLLPVFVCVACGNTFYGVLKTRPLALLGTASFSIYMIHMVIVYMMIHAINRFVFQIGSADDLQRWLLSLGCALVAVLCALLTYRYIEHPFIAKRSNARPAHRPVQPERERHTATL
;
A
#
# COMPACT_ATOMS: atom_id res chain seq x y z
N MET A 1 -30.24 -15.48 -1.26
CA MET A 1 -28.90 -15.26 -0.68
C MET A 1 -28.76 -16.31 0.40
N ASP A 2 -28.18 -17.44 0.05
CA ASP A 2 -27.90 -18.48 1.04
C ASP A 2 -26.66 -18.02 1.80
N PHE A 3 -26.89 -17.44 2.98
CA PHE A 3 -25.83 -17.30 3.97
C PHE A 3 -25.43 -18.71 4.40
N VAL A 4 -24.51 -19.32 3.66
CA VAL A 4 -23.82 -20.53 4.12
C VAL A 4 -23.09 -20.12 5.38
N THR A 5 -23.70 -20.41 6.52
CA THR A 5 -23.05 -20.31 7.82
C THR A 5 -21.86 -21.27 7.76
N PRO A 6 -20.61 -20.78 7.89
CA PRO A 6 -19.48 -21.68 7.91
C PRO A 6 -19.65 -22.64 9.09
N SER A 7 -19.59 -23.94 8.84
CA SER A 7 -19.64 -24.93 9.92
C SER A 7 -18.48 -24.70 10.88
N LEU A 8 -18.67 -24.97 12.17
CA LEU A 8 -17.62 -24.83 13.18
C LEU A 8 -16.33 -25.58 12.76
N ASP A 9 -16.47 -26.73 12.09
CA ASP A 9 -15.34 -27.52 11.58
C ASP A 9 -14.48 -26.77 10.55
N THR A 10 -15.09 -25.95 9.67
CA THR A 10 -14.35 -25.09 8.73
C THR A 10 -13.70 -23.87 9.38
N LEU A 11 -14.20 -23.46 10.56
CA LEU A 11 -13.63 -22.36 11.33
C LEU A 11 -12.35 -22.80 12.08
N PHE A 12 -12.33 -24.04 12.57
CA PHE A 12 -11.26 -24.57 13.43
C PHE A 12 -10.25 -25.50 12.73
N SER A 13 -10.51 -25.92 11.49
CA SER A 13 -9.52 -26.59 10.63
C SER A 13 -8.97 -25.58 9.61
N PRO A 14 -7.87 -24.86 9.92
CA PRO A 14 -7.34 -23.89 8.98
C PRO A 14 -6.90 -24.59 7.70
N THR A 15 -7.34 -24.06 6.56
CA THR A 15 -6.81 -24.50 5.26
C THR A 15 -5.28 -24.35 5.27
N PRO A 16 -4.53 -25.17 4.50
CA PRO A 16 -3.08 -25.06 4.43
C PRO A 16 -2.61 -23.61 4.19
N ASP A 17 -3.34 -22.85 3.36
CA ASP A 17 -3.07 -21.44 3.10
C ASP A 17 -3.08 -20.53 4.36
N LYS A 18 -4.04 -20.77 5.28
CA LYS A 18 -4.16 -20.00 6.53
C LYS A 18 -3.04 -20.30 7.51
N LEU A 19 -2.40 -21.47 7.40
CA LEU A 19 -1.24 -21.88 8.20
C LEU A 19 0.08 -21.40 7.57
N TYR A 20 0.25 -21.58 6.27
CA TYR A 20 1.51 -21.26 5.57
C TYR A 20 1.74 -19.77 5.42
N PHE A 21 0.70 -18.95 5.23
CA PHE A 21 0.87 -17.50 5.07
C PHE A 21 1.54 -16.84 6.28
N PRO A 22 1.06 -17.01 7.54
CA PRO A 22 1.73 -16.45 8.70
C PRO A 22 3.18 -16.90 8.85
N ALA A 23 3.47 -18.18 8.56
CA ALA A 23 4.83 -18.72 8.60
C ALA A 23 5.74 -18.07 7.55
N CYS A 24 5.26 -17.90 6.32
CA CYS A 24 6.00 -17.23 5.25
C CYS A 24 6.21 -15.74 5.56
N LEU A 25 5.20 -15.06 6.09
CA LEU A 25 5.32 -13.66 6.52
C LEU A 25 6.34 -13.51 7.66
N ALA A 26 6.36 -14.44 8.62
CA ALA A 26 7.37 -14.48 9.68
C ALA A 26 8.78 -14.70 9.11
N ALA A 27 8.94 -15.60 8.15
CA ALA A 27 10.23 -15.82 7.47
C ALA A 27 10.71 -14.55 6.74
N VAL A 28 9.83 -13.86 6.01
CA VAL A 28 10.13 -12.56 5.39
C VAL A 28 10.55 -11.53 6.44
N ALA A 29 9.84 -11.47 7.58
CA ALA A 29 10.18 -10.57 8.68
C ALA A 29 11.54 -10.89 9.31
N ILE A 30 11.91 -12.18 9.45
CA ILE A 30 13.22 -12.59 9.95
C ILE A 30 14.34 -12.10 9.02
N ILE A 31 14.17 -12.26 7.71
CA ILE A 31 15.13 -11.75 6.72
C ILE A 31 15.24 -10.22 6.79
N ALA A 32 14.11 -9.50 6.87
CA ALA A 32 14.10 -8.06 7.05
C ALA A 32 14.83 -7.62 8.33
N TRP A 33 14.66 -8.35 9.44
CA TRP A 33 15.38 -8.11 10.68
C TRP A 33 16.89 -8.33 10.54
N LEU A 34 17.31 -9.42 9.88
CA LEU A 34 18.74 -9.69 9.61
C LEU A 34 19.37 -8.57 8.79
N VAL A 35 18.69 -8.12 7.73
CA VAL A 35 19.17 -7.02 6.88
C VAL A 35 19.27 -5.70 7.66
N ALA A 36 18.28 -5.37 8.49
CA ALA A 36 18.31 -4.19 9.36
C ALA A 36 19.44 -4.26 10.40
N ARG A 37 19.71 -5.46 10.95
CA ARG A 37 20.76 -5.65 11.94
C ARG A 37 22.16 -5.50 11.34
N GLN A 38 22.37 -6.02 10.13
CA GLN A 38 23.68 -6.06 9.48
C GLN A 38 24.02 -4.76 8.73
N THR A 39 23.03 -3.99 8.29
CA THR A 39 23.27 -2.79 7.49
C THR A 39 22.94 -1.51 8.28
N PRO A 40 23.94 -0.65 8.60
CA PRO A 40 23.71 0.57 9.38
C PRO A 40 22.66 1.52 8.78
N PHE A 41 22.60 1.61 7.44
CA PHE A 41 21.59 2.39 6.73
C PHE A 41 20.16 1.96 7.09
N TYR A 42 19.86 0.66 7.03
CA TYR A 42 18.52 0.15 7.35
C TYR A 42 18.22 0.22 8.83
N ARG A 43 19.24 0.07 9.71
CA ARG A 43 19.09 0.29 11.13
C ARG A 43 18.59 1.71 11.42
N PHE A 44 19.24 2.71 10.84
CA PHE A 44 18.85 4.12 10.95
C PHE A 44 17.45 4.38 10.39
N ALA A 45 17.13 3.85 9.21
CA ALA A 45 15.80 4.01 8.60
C ALA A 45 14.69 3.44 9.49
N VAL A 46 14.93 2.29 10.13
CA VAL A 46 14.01 1.69 11.10
C VAL A 46 13.86 2.55 12.35
N ASP A 47 14.96 3.05 12.91
CA ASP A 47 14.92 3.93 14.09
C ASP A 47 14.12 5.21 13.81
N GLN A 48 14.32 5.79 12.62
CA GLN A 48 13.54 6.93 12.15
C GLN A 48 12.05 6.59 12.05
N SER A 49 11.68 5.50 11.38
CA SER A 49 10.27 5.07 11.26
C SER A 49 9.60 4.85 12.62
N LEU A 50 10.28 4.20 13.56
CA LEU A 50 9.77 3.95 14.91
C LEU A 50 9.65 5.21 15.76
N SER A 51 10.40 6.27 15.46
CA SER A 51 10.29 7.58 16.13
C SER A 51 9.13 8.44 15.64
N MET A 52 8.50 8.08 14.50
CA MET A 52 7.41 8.86 13.91
C MET A 52 6.11 8.74 14.75
N ARG A 53 5.29 9.80 14.70
CA ARG A 53 4.00 9.88 15.42
C ARG A 53 3.10 8.65 15.20
N TYR A 54 3.07 8.13 13.97
CA TYR A 54 2.26 6.99 13.57
C TYR A 54 3.13 5.77 13.23
N HIS A 55 4.04 5.39 14.14
CA HIS A 55 4.96 4.27 13.95
C HIS A 55 4.25 2.94 13.64
N ASN A 56 3.04 2.72 14.16
CA ASN A 56 2.27 1.51 13.91
C ASN A 56 1.72 1.45 12.48
N LEU A 57 1.51 2.59 11.80
CA LEU A 57 1.08 2.62 10.40
C LEU A 57 2.17 2.12 9.45
N ASP A 58 3.46 2.36 9.74
CA ASP A 58 4.53 1.82 8.91
C ASP A 58 4.58 0.29 9.03
N GLY A 59 4.57 -0.25 10.25
CA GLY A 59 4.51 -1.71 10.45
C GLY A 59 3.27 -2.34 9.81
N PHE A 60 2.12 -1.65 9.87
CA PHE A 60 0.90 -2.06 9.19
C PHE A 60 1.12 -2.14 7.68
N ARG A 61 1.63 -1.07 7.05
CA ARG A 61 1.95 -1.03 5.61
C ARG A 61 2.92 -2.13 5.18
N GLY A 62 3.86 -2.53 6.06
CA GLY A 62 4.78 -3.63 5.82
C GLY A 62 4.05 -4.97 5.63
N ILE A 63 3.08 -5.26 6.48
CA ILE A 63 2.21 -6.44 6.32
C ILE A 63 1.41 -6.31 5.03
N LEU A 64 0.74 -5.17 4.80
CA LEU A 64 -0.11 -4.96 3.62
C LEU A 64 0.66 -5.18 2.31
N ALA A 65 1.84 -4.57 2.16
CA ALA A 65 2.65 -4.70 0.95
C ALA A 65 3.10 -6.14 0.72
N THR A 66 3.48 -6.85 1.77
CA THR A 66 3.94 -8.25 1.67
C THR A 66 2.78 -9.18 1.31
N SER A 67 1.60 -9.00 1.90
CA SER A 67 0.39 -9.76 1.56
C SER A 67 0.04 -9.69 0.07
N VAL A 68 0.18 -8.50 -0.54
CA VAL A 68 -0.09 -8.29 -1.97
C VAL A 68 0.84 -9.14 -2.85
N VAL A 69 2.07 -9.40 -2.43
CA VAL A 69 2.99 -10.29 -3.15
C VAL A 69 2.45 -11.71 -3.23
N PHE A 70 1.98 -12.25 -2.09
CA PHE A 70 1.38 -13.59 -2.03
C PHE A 70 0.09 -13.68 -2.85
N HIS A 71 -0.72 -12.61 -2.86
CA HIS A 71 -1.90 -12.54 -3.73
C HIS A 71 -1.54 -12.64 -5.21
N HIS A 72 -0.56 -11.86 -5.67
CA HIS A 72 -0.19 -11.88 -7.07
C HIS A 72 0.56 -13.15 -7.48
N PHE A 73 1.23 -13.83 -6.54
CA PHE A 73 1.69 -15.20 -6.76
C PHE A 73 0.52 -16.13 -7.06
N ALA A 74 -0.53 -16.11 -6.23
CA ALA A 74 -1.73 -16.91 -6.44
C ALA A 74 -2.46 -16.54 -7.76
N CYS A 75 -2.48 -15.26 -8.17
CA CYS A 75 -3.03 -14.87 -9.47
C CYS A 75 -2.25 -15.46 -10.66
N ASN A 76 -0.92 -15.51 -10.55
CA ASN A 76 -0.09 -16.11 -11.60
C ASN A 76 -0.19 -17.64 -11.61
N GLN A 77 -0.36 -18.27 -10.43
CA GLN A 77 -0.72 -19.68 -10.36
C GLN A 77 -2.03 -19.91 -11.11
N GLY A 78 -3.08 -19.12 -10.84
CA GLY A 78 -4.36 -19.18 -11.56
C GLY A 78 -4.19 -19.01 -13.07
N LEU A 79 -3.35 -18.07 -13.50
CA LEU A 79 -3.04 -17.88 -14.93
C LEU A 79 -2.43 -19.14 -15.55
N LEU A 80 -1.48 -19.78 -14.86
CA LEU A 80 -0.78 -20.96 -15.38
C LEU A 80 -1.62 -22.24 -15.36
N THR A 81 -2.56 -22.37 -14.42
CA THR A 81 -3.38 -23.58 -14.28
C THR A 81 -4.74 -23.50 -14.97
N THR A 82 -5.33 -22.31 -15.05
CA THR A 82 -6.68 -22.10 -15.62
C THR A 82 -6.70 -21.25 -16.88
N GLY A 83 -5.56 -20.63 -17.24
CA GLY A 83 -5.48 -19.68 -18.35
C GLY A 83 -6.04 -18.28 -18.05
N SER A 84 -6.63 -18.07 -16.87
CA SER A 84 -7.18 -16.78 -16.43
C SER A 84 -6.37 -16.19 -15.28
N TRP A 85 -5.96 -14.93 -15.40
CA TRP A 85 -5.25 -14.25 -14.33
C TRP A 85 -6.21 -13.85 -13.21
N GLY A 86 -5.95 -14.34 -12.01
CA GLY A 86 -6.77 -14.04 -10.84
C GLY A 86 -6.84 -15.22 -9.88
N THR A 87 -7.60 -15.01 -8.80
CA THR A 87 -7.87 -16.01 -7.78
C THR A 87 -9.36 -16.09 -7.53
N SER A 88 -9.87 -17.29 -7.25
CA SER A 88 -11.24 -17.47 -6.75
C SER A 88 -11.48 -16.69 -5.45
N PRO A 89 -12.75 -16.37 -5.13
CA PRO A 89 -13.12 -15.86 -3.82
C PRO A 89 -12.54 -16.67 -2.66
N GLY A 90 -11.99 -15.98 -1.65
CA GLY A 90 -11.39 -16.63 -0.48
C GLY A 90 -10.15 -15.91 0.05
N PHE A 91 -9.38 -16.64 0.85
CA PHE A 91 -8.25 -16.12 1.61
C PHE A 91 -7.16 -15.50 0.70
N LEU A 92 -6.69 -16.22 -0.32
CA LEU A 92 -5.66 -15.74 -1.24
C LEU A 92 -6.08 -14.49 -2.02
N ARG A 93 -7.39 -14.31 -2.30
CA ARG A 93 -7.91 -13.07 -2.88
C ARG A 93 -7.89 -11.92 -1.87
N ASN A 94 -8.24 -12.21 -0.62
CA ASN A 94 -8.26 -11.21 0.44
C ASN A 94 -6.86 -10.69 0.79
N LEU A 95 -5.80 -11.48 0.54
CA LEU A 95 -4.41 -11.01 0.62
C LEU A 95 -4.07 -9.89 -0.39
N GLY A 96 -4.90 -9.66 -1.40
CA GLY A 96 -4.78 -8.50 -2.31
C GLY A 96 -5.81 -7.42 -2.02
N THR A 97 -7.09 -7.79 -1.96
CA THR A 97 -8.21 -6.86 -1.82
C THR A 97 -8.16 -6.07 -0.51
N ILE A 98 -7.95 -6.75 0.63
CA ILE A 98 -7.95 -6.09 1.93
C ILE A 98 -6.75 -5.15 2.06
N PRO A 99 -5.50 -5.57 1.73
CA PRO A 99 -4.36 -4.68 1.75
C PRO A 99 -4.51 -3.42 0.90
N VAL A 100 -4.99 -3.55 -0.34
CA VAL A 100 -5.21 -2.38 -1.21
C VAL A 100 -6.27 -1.44 -0.62
N ALA A 101 -7.36 -1.99 -0.08
CA ALA A 101 -8.38 -1.21 0.61
C ALA A 101 -7.80 -0.43 1.80
N MET A 102 -6.99 -1.10 2.63
CA MET A 102 -6.32 -0.50 3.78
C MET A 102 -5.27 0.55 3.38
N PHE A 103 -4.56 0.39 2.26
CA PHE A 103 -3.67 1.44 1.73
C PHE A 103 -4.43 2.71 1.35
N PHE A 104 -5.63 2.58 0.77
CA PHE A 104 -6.48 3.74 0.50
C PHE A 104 -7.00 4.39 1.79
N MET A 105 -7.35 3.60 2.81
CA MET A 105 -7.70 4.15 4.14
C MET A 105 -6.53 4.87 4.81
N VAL A 106 -5.29 4.34 4.73
CA VAL A 106 -4.07 5.01 5.21
C VAL A 106 -3.88 6.35 4.48
N THR A 107 -4.08 6.35 3.17
CA THR A 107 -3.98 7.57 2.34
C THR A 107 -5.01 8.60 2.79
N GLY A 108 -6.28 8.20 2.94
CA GLY A 108 -7.36 9.04 3.45
C GLY A 108 -7.06 9.61 4.83
N PHE A 109 -6.60 8.78 5.77
CA PHE A 109 -6.24 9.18 7.13
C PHE A 109 -5.15 10.27 7.15
N LEU A 110 -4.02 10.02 6.48
CA LEU A 110 -2.88 10.93 6.49
C LEU A 110 -3.17 12.25 5.75
N PHE A 111 -3.96 12.17 4.67
CA PHE A 111 -4.30 13.35 3.88
C PHE A 111 -5.37 14.20 4.53
N TRP A 112 -6.35 13.57 5.17
CA TRP A 112 -7.35 14.27 5.95
C TRP A 112 -6.75 14.95 7.19
N GLU A 113 -5.82 14.28 7.90
CA GLU A 113 -5.04 14.93 8.97
C GLU A 113 -4.37 16.20 8.44
N ARG A 114 -3.70 16.08 7.29
CA ARG A 114 -2.94 17.19 6.72
C ARG A 114 -3.84 18.33 6.25
N ALA A 115 -5.00 18.02 5.67
CA ALA A 115 -6.01 19.00 5.29
C ALA A 115 -6.56 19.75 6.52
N CYS A 116 -6.84 19.03 7.62
CA CYS A 116 -7.35 19.63 8.86
C CYS A 116 -6.37 20.58 9.55
N LYS A 117 -5.06 20.53 9.23
CA LYS A 117 -4.05 21.45 9.78
C LYS A 117 -4.06 22.84 9.13
N GLY A 118 -4.78 23.03 8.00
CA GLY A 118 -4.99 24.33 7.34
C GLY A 118 -3.77 25.04 6.77
N THR A 119 -2.56 24.50 6.94
CA THR A 119 -1.27 25.16 6.60
C THR A 119 -0.55 24.48 5.44
N LEU A 120 -1.31 24.03 4.42
CA LEU A 120 -0.75 23.26 3.33
C LEU A 120 0.00 24.14 2.32
N ASP A 121 1.34 24.11 2.37
CA ASP A 121 2.15 24.51 1.22
C ASP A 121 2.01 23.48 0.09
N VAL A 122 1.25 23.89 -0.94
CA VAL A 122 0.91 23.09 -2.12
C VAL A 122 2.18 22.70 -2.91
N ARG A 123 3.11 23.64 -3.10
CA ARG A 123 4.36 23.37 -3.84
C ARG A 123 5.18 22.32 -3.12
N THR A 124 5.41 22.51 -1.82
CA THR A 124 6.17 21.55 -1.00
C THR A 124 5.49 20.19 -0.92
N PHE A 125 4.15 20.16 -0.93
CA PHE A 125 3.39 18.92 -0.99
C PHE A 125 3.66 18.15 -2.28
N PHE A 126 3.43 18.74 -3.46
CA PHE A 126 3.60 18.06 -4.75
C PHE A 126 5.06 17.68 -5.03
N VAL A 127 6.02 18.56 -4.76
CA VAL A 127 7.45 18.23 -4.90
C VAL A 127 7.82 17.04 -4.02
N GLY A 128 7.28 16.97 -2.80
CA GLY A 128 7.49 15.84 -1.91
C GLY A 128 6.86 14.54 -2.41
N ARG A 129 5.75 14.60 -3.14
CA ARG A 129 5.11 13.43 -3.77
C ARG A 129 5.88 12.95 -5.00
N VAL A 130 6.27 13.87 -5.89
CA VAL A 130 7.11 13.55 -7.07
C VAL A 130 8.42 12.92 -6.64
N ARG A 131 9.11 13.46 -5.64
CA ARG A 131 10.37 12.89 -5.11
C ARG A 131 10.21 11.51 -4.46
N ARG A 132 9.01 11.19 -3.96
CA ARG A 132 8.68 9.88 -3.39
C ARG A 132 8.39 8.86 -4.49
N VAL A 133 7.58 9.23 -5.47
CA VAL A 133 7.02 8.29 -6.46
C VAL A 133 7.90 8.18 -7.71
N ALA A 134 8.30 9.31 -8.30
CA ALA A 134 8.87 9.34 -9.65
C ALA A 134 10.17 8.54 -9.82
N PRO A 135 11.20 8.66 -8.94
CA PRO A 135 12.48 8.01 -9.19
C PRO A 135 12.35 6.50 -9.34
N LEU A 136 11.63 5.89 -8.40
CA LEU A 136 11.45 4.46 -8.37
C LEU A 136 10.44 3.97 -9.40
N TYR A 137 9.35 4.73 -9.60
CA TYR A 137 8.38 4.42 -10.64
C TYR A 137 9.05 4.34 -12.02
N LEU A 138 9.86 5.35 -12.39
CA LEU A 138 10.51 5.41 -13.69
C LEU A 138 11.55 4.28 -13.88
N ALA A 139 12.28 3.93 -12.82
CA ALA A 139 13.19 2.78 -12.84
C ALA A 139 12.43 1.48 -13.14
N TYR A 140 11.31 1.23 -12.45
CA TYR A 140 10.52 0.02 -12.68
C TYR A 140 9.70 0.06 -13.96
N ALA A 141 9.27 1.24 -14.42
CA ALA A 141 8.65 1.41 -15.72
C ALA A 141 9.61 0.99 -16.83
N THR A 142 10.90 1.34 -16.70
CA THR A 142 11.95 0.88 -17.62
C THR A 142 12.09 -0.64 -17.59
N VAL A 143 12.16 -1.25 -16.40
CA VAL A 143 12.21 -2.72 -16.26
C VAL A 143 10.99 -3.38 -16.92
N ILE A 144 9.79 -2.85 -16.68
CA ILE A 144 8.55 -3.38 -17.27
C ILE A 144 8.58 -3.28 -18.80
N VAL A 145 9.00 -2.14 -19.37
CA VAL A 145 9.14 -1.99 -20.83
C VAL A 145 10.11 -3.02 -21.40
N VAL A 146 11.29 -3.17 -20.79
CA VAL A 146 12.29 -4.16 -21.24
C VAL A 146 11.72 -5.58 -21.17
N CYS A 147 11.13 -5.97 -20.04
CA CYS A 147 10.49 -7.27 -19.87
C CYS A 147 9.37 -7.50 -20.89
N THR A 148 8.53 -6.49 -21.17
CA THR A 148 7.47 -6.58 -22.17
C THR A 148 8.04 -6.84 -23.56
N LEU A 149 9.09 -6.12 -23.97
CA LEU A 149 9.69 -6.29 -25.29
C LEU A 149 10.35 -7.67 -25.44
N VAL A 150 10.97 -8.19 -24.38
CA VAL A 150 11.66 -9.49 -24.39
C VAL A 150 10.68 -10.66 -24.31
N TRP A 151 9.67 -10.61 -23.44
CA TRP A 151 8.76 -11.73 -23.18
C TRP A 151 7.53 -11.74 -24.09
N PHE A 152 7.15 -10.59 -24.67
CA PHE A 152 6.02 -10.46 -25.57
C PHE A 152 6.41 -9.90 -26.96
N PRO A 153 7.43 -10.47 -27.63
CA PRO A 153 8.10 -9.86 -28.79
C PRO A 153 7.23 -9.77 -30.05
N ARG A 154 6.13 -10.53 -30.12
CA ARG A 154 5.28 -10.64 -31.32
C ARG A 154 4.21 -9.54 -31.45
N ASN A 155 4.16 -8.57 -30.53
CA ASN A 155 3.07 -7.59 -30.47
C ASN A 155 3.37 -6.23 -31.11
N VAL A 156 4.42 -6.11 -31.92
CA VAL A 156 4.84 -4.83 -32.53
C VAL A 156 3.69 -4.22 -33.31
N VAL A 157 3.17 -3.10 -32.82
CA VAL A 157 2.23 -2.29 -33.58
C VAL A 157 3.06 -1.40 -34.49
N ASP A 158 2.94 -1.57 -35.81
CA ASP A 158 3.56 -0.67 -36.78
C ASP A 158 2.80 0.66 -36.85
N ALA A 159 2.77 1.37 -35.72
CA ALA A 159 2.13 2.64 -35.53
C ALA A 159 3.00 3.52 -34.63
N PRO A 160 3.93 4.31 -35.21
CA PRO A 160 4.84 5.17 -34.45
C PRO A 160 4.14 6.12 -33.46
N THR A 161 2.95 6.59 -33.81
CA THR A 161 2.12 7.45 -32.96
C THR A 161 1.58 6.72 -31.72
N GLN A 162 1.16 5.46 -31.87
CA GLN A 162 0.74 4.62 -30.74
C GLN A 162 1.92 4.31 -29.83
N LEU A 163 3.09 3.99 -30.39
CA LEU A 163 4.29 3.75 -29.61
C LEU A 163 4.71 4.99 -28.82
N LEU A 164 4.66 6.18 -29.43
CA LEU A 164 4.91 7.43 -28.72
C LEU A 164 3.89 7.65 -27.59
N ALA A 165 2.60 7.40 -27.85
CA ALA A 165 1.56 7.51 -26.83
C ALA A 165 1.79 6.54 -25.67
N ASP A 166 2.19 5.30 -25.94
CA ASP A 166 2.51 4.30 -24.92
C ASP A 166 3.72 4.73 -24.08
N VAL A 167 4.78 5.26 -24.71
CA VAL A 167 5.95 5.80 -24.00
C VAL A 167 5.56 6.97 -23.10
N LEU A 168 4.74 7.91 -23.60
CA LEU A 168 4.27 9.05 -22.82
C LEU A 168 3.41 8.61 -21.62
N LYS A 169 2.54 7.60 -21.81
CA LYS A 169 1.79 6.99 -20.70
C LYS A 169 2.70 6.27 -19.72
N THR A 170 3.78 5.62 -20.17
CA THR A 170 4.72 4.89 -19.31
C THR A 170 5.48 5.84 -18.40
N VAL A 171 5.78 7.07 -18.84
CA VAL A 171 6.47 8.06 -18.00
C VAL A 171 5.51 8.94 -17.18
N SER A 172 4.19 8.74 -17.31
CA SER A 172 3.16 9.56 -16.66
C SER A 172 2.92 9.24 -15.18
N LEU A 173 3.86 8.55 -14.52
CA LEU A 173 3.80 8.20 -13.10
C LEU A 173 2.54 7.42 -12.69
N GLY A 174 2.00 6.60 -13.59
CA GLY A 174 0.81 5.77 -13.34
C GLY A 174 -0.54 6.47 -13.55
N TRP A 175 -0.56 7.71 -14.05
CA TRP A 175 -1.80 8.47 -14.33
C TRP A 175 -2.84 7.68 -15.15
N PHE A 176 -2.38 6.97 -16.19
CA PHE A 176 -3.23 6.18 -17.09
C PHE A 176 -3.49 4.74 -16.62
N GLY A 177 -2.99 4.35 -15.44
CA GLY A 177 -3.10 2.98 -14.94
C GLY A 177 -2.30 1.99 -15.77
N ALA A 178 -2.72 0.72 -15.78
CA ALA A 178 -2.10 -0.33 -16.58
C ALA A 178 -2.66 -0.30 -18.01
N PHE A 179 -1.78 -0.35 -19.02
CA PHE A 179 -2.15 -0.36 -20.42
C PHE A 179 -1.18 -1.26 -21.22
N PRO A 180 -1.58 -1.72 -22.41
CA PRO A 180 -0.69 -2.45 -23.32
C PRO A 180 0.44 -1.55 -23.79
N ILE A 181 1.69 -2.00 -23.68
CA ILE A 181 2.84 -1.29 -24.24
C ILE A 181 3.20 -1.97 -25.55
N ASN A 182 3.27 -1.21 -26.64
CA ASN A 182 3.60 -1.72 -27.98
C ASN A 182 2.69 -2.92 -28.33
N GLY A 183 1.37 -2.73 -28.21
CA GLY A 183 0.34 -3.75 -28.50
C GLY A 183 0.28 -4.96 -27.55
N ALA A 184 1.23 -5.12 -26.63
CA ALA A 184 1.32 -6.30 -25.78
C ALA A 184 0.29 -6.25 -24.64
N GLN A 185 -0.89 -6.83 -24.87
CA GLN A 185 -2.00 -6.89 -23.90
C GLN A 185 -1.60 -7.52 -22.55
N ARG A 186 -0.64 -8.47 -22.60
CA ARG A 186 -0.10 -9.17 -21.43
C ARG A 186 0.84 -8.32 -20.56
N THR A 187 1.17 -7.09 -20.98
CA THR A 187 1.94 -6.13 -20.17
C THR A 187 1.29 -5.89 -18.79
N SER A 188 -0.05 -5.97 -18.72
CA SER A 188 -0.81 -5.85 -17.49
C SER A 188 -0.45 -6.88 -16.41
N TYR A 189 0.13 -8.03 -16.76
CA TYR A 189 0.64 -8.99 -15.78
C TYR A 189 1.88 -8.47 -15.03
N LEU A 190 2.61 -7.51 -15.63
CA LEU A 190 3.78 -6.87 -15.06
C LEU A 190 3.44 -5.50 -14.45
N SER A 191 2.56 -4.74 -15.10
CA SER A 191 2.21 -3.36 -14.73
C SER A 191 0.88 -3.23 -13.97
N GLY A 192 0.22 -4.35 -13.65
CA GLY A 192 -1.13 -4.38 -13.07
C GLY A 192 -1.30 -3.70 -11.71
N VAL A 193 -0.24 -3.12 -11.14
CA VAL A 193 -0.30 -2.27 -9.93
C VAL A 193 -0.42 -0.78 -10.26
N TRP A 194 -0.17 -0.36 -11.51
CA TRP A 194 -0.19 1.06 -11.90
C TRP A 194 -1.56 1.73 -11.74
N TRP A 195 -2.65 0.96 -11.77
CA TRP A 195 -3.99 1.53 -11.62
C TRP A 195 -4.20 2.23 -10.27
N THR A 196 -3.59 1.73 -9.18
CA THR A 196 -3.71 2.35 -7.85
C THR A 196 -2.97 3.69 -7.79
N LEU A 197 -1.81 3.81 -8.45
CA LEU A 197 -1.07 5.07 -8.58
C LEU A 197 -1.90 6.16 -9.27
N GLY A 198 -2.68 5.80 -10.29
CA GLY A 198 -3.60 6.74 -10.93
C GLY A 198 -4.60 7.35 -9.94
N TYR A 199 -5.16 6.54 -9.02
CA TYR A 199 -6.00 7.05 -7.94
C TYR A 199 -5.22 7.88 -6.92
N GLU A 200 -4.01 7.47 -6.58
CA GLU A 200 -3.15 8.20 -5.66
C GLU A 200 -2.88 9.64 -6.15
N TRP A 201 -2.58 9.84 -7.44
CA TRP A 201 -2.44 11.19 -8.03
C TRP A 201 -3.72 12.00 -7.99
N ARG A 202 -4.88 11.38 -8.21
CA ARG A 202 -6.18 12.05 -8.06
C ARG A 202 -6.39 12.51 -6.63
N PHE A 203 -6.04 11.69 -5.63
CA PHE A 203 -6.07 12.11 -4.23
C PHE A 203 -5.09 13.25 -3.95
N TYR A 204 -3.89 13.24 -4.54
CA TYR A 204 -2.95 14.36 -4.40
C TYR A 204 -3.54 15.67 -4.93
N ALA A 205 -4.22 15.62 -6.09
CA ALA A 205 -4.89 16.77 -6.67
C ALA A 205 -6.02 17.31 -5.78
N VAL A 206 -6.76 16.43 -5.09
CA VAL A 206 -7.90 16.79 -4.24
C VAL A 206 -7.47 17.41 -2.89
N VAL A 207 -6.30 17.05 -2.35
CA VAL A 207 -5.86 17.49 -1.01
C VAL A 207 -5.76 19.01 -0.84
N PRO A 208 -5.20 19.81 -1.76
CA PRO A 208 -5.21 21.26 -1.65
C PRO A 208 -6.61 21.87 -1.55
N PHE A 209 -7.55 21.37 -2.35
CA PHE A 209 -8.95 21.81 -2.31
C PHE A 209 -9.60 21.43 -0.99
N LEU A 210 -9.37 20.21 -0.49
CA LEU A 210 -9.84 19.77 0.83
C LEU A 210 -9.26 20.63 1.94
N ALA A 211 -7.96 20.94 1.90
CA ALA A 211 -7.30 21.76 2.92
C ALA A 211 -7.89 23.18 2.96
N TRP A 212 -8.16 23.79 1.81
CA TRP A 212 -8.84 25.08 1.73
C TRP A 212 -10.28 25.03 2.24
N PHE A 213 -11.02 23.96 1.91
CA PHE A 213 -12.44 23.85 2.24
C PHE A 213 -12.69 23.44 3.70
N VAL A 214 -12.05 22.36 4.16
CA VAL A 214 -12.32 21.68 5.44
C VAL A 214 -11.70 22.41 6.65
N ALA A 215 -10.67 23.23 6.45
CA ALA A 215 -9.94 23.86 7.55
C ALA A 215 -10.76 24.86 8.38
N THR A 216 -11.94 25.28 7.93
CA THR A 216 -12.69 26.38 8.57
C THR A 216 -13.88 25.94 9.41
N HIS A 217 -14.73 25.01 8.94
CA HIS A 217 -15.99 24.69 9.61
C HIS A 217 -16.37 23.20 9.56
N ALA A 218 -17.02 22.72 10.64
CA ALA A 218 -17.45 21.33 10.77
C ALA A 218 -18.47 20.88 9.72
N TRP A 219 -19.39 21.75 9.29
CA TRP A 219 -20.38 21.42 8.25
C TRP A 219 -19.73 21.12 6.89
N ARG A 220 -18.56 21.72 6.60
CA ARG A 220 -17.79 21.45 5.39
C ARG A 220 -17.19 20.05 5.38
N LYS A 221 -16.90 19.49 6.57
CA LYS A 221 -16.51 18.07 6.71
C LYS A 221 -17.66 17.14 6.36
N LEU A 222 -18.84 17.43 6.90
CA LEU A 222 -20.06 16.67 6.61
C LEU A 222 -20.42 16.74 5.13
N PHE A 223 -20.28 17.92 4.51
CA PHE A 223 -20.49 18.10 3.07
C PHE A 223 -19.48 17.31 2.22
N ALA A 224 -18.19 17.35 2.56
CA ALA A 224 -17.17 16.57 1.85
C ALA A 224 -17.43 15.06 1.97
N LEU A 225 -17.85 14.59 3.15
CA LEU A 225 -18.20 13.18 3.38
C LEU A 225 -19.46 12.78 2.60
N ALA A 226 -20.46 13.66 2.53
CA ALA A 226 -21.66 13.45 1.72
C ALA A 226 -21.33 13.34 0.22
N ILE A 227 -20.50 14.24 -0.33
CA ILE A 227 -20.03 14.15 -1.72
C ILE A 227 -19.30 12.83 -1.96
N VAL A 228 -18.40 12.42 -1.08
CA VAL A 228 -17.68 11.15 -1.26
C VAL A 228 -18.62 9.95 -1.24
N THR A 229 -19.65 9.99 -0.39
CA THR A 229 -20.67 8.93 -0.30
C THR A 229 -21.52 8.89 -1.58
N ILE A 230 -21.87 10.07 -2.13
CA ILE A 230 -22.58 10.19 -3.41
C ILE A 230 -21.70 9.74 -4.58
N CYS A 231 -20.41 10.09 -4.60
CA CYS A 231 -19.49 9.60 -5.61
C CYS A 231 -19.32 8.07 -5.54
N ALA A 232 -19.37 7.50 -4.33
CA ALA A 232 -19.32 6.06 -4.12
C ALA A 232 -20.51 5.32 -4.73
N THR A 233 -21.70 5.90 -4.63
CA THR A 233 -22.94 5.29 -5.14
C THR A 233 -23.17 5.54 -6.63
N LEU A 234 -22.75 6.70 -7.16
CA LEU A 234 -23.01 7.08 -8.55
C LEU A 234 -21.98 6.55 -9.56
N PHE A 235 -20.75 6.26 -9.13
CA PHE A 235 -19.64 5.96 -10.05
C PHE A 235 -19.03 4.55 -9.92
N GLY A 236 -19.62 3.61 -9.16
CA GLY A 236 -19.17 2.21 -9.11
C GLY A 236 -17.73 2.03 -8.60
N GLN A 237 -16.89 1.26 -9.31
CA GLN A 237 -15.49 0.97 -8.93
C GLN A 237 -14.59 2.23 -8.70
N PRO A 238 -14.71 3.33 -9.47
CA PRO A 238 -14.14 4.62 -9.09
C PRO A 238 -14.64 5.16 -7.75
N GLY A 239 -15.93 4.92 -7.44
CA GLY A 239 -16.61 5.36 -6.24
C GLY A 239 -16.20 4.61 -4.96
N SER A 240 -15.95 3.29 -5.04
CA SER A 240 -15.50 2.50 -3.89
C SER A 240 -14.14 2.96 -3.36
N MET A 241 -13.24 3.43 -4.25
CA MET A 241 -11.95 4.02 -3.84
C MET A 241 -12.12 5.32 -3.06
N ALA A 242 -13.07 6.17 -3.47
CA ALA A 242 -13.41 7.38 -2.74
C ALA A 242 -13.99 7.03 -1.36
N LEU A 243 -14.85 6.02 -1.25
CA LEU A 243 -15.37 5.54 0.03
C LEU A 243 -14.27 5.07 0.98
N LEU A 244 -13.30 4.30 0.49
CA LEU A 244 -12.14 3.86 1.28
C LEU A 244 -11.29 5.05 1.77
N PHE A 245 -11.10 6.07 0.93
CA PHE A 245 -10.47 7.32 1.34
C PHE A 245 -11.27 8.02 2.45
N ALA A 246 -12.61 8.09 2.33
CA ALA A 246 -13.46 8.62 3.39
C ALA A 246 -13.41 7.82 4.68
N PHE A 247 -13.33 6.48 4.63
CA PHE A 247 -13.13 5.65 5.81
C PHE A 247 -11.83 6.00 6.54
N GLY A 248 -10.77 6.32 5.78
CA GLY A 248 -9.53 6.88 6.33
C GLY A 248 -9.75 8.22 7.05
N ALA A 249 -10.48 9.14 6.43
CA ALA A 249 -10.83 10.44 7.03
C ALA A 249 -11.68 10.31 8.31
N VAL A 250 -12.68 9.43 8.30
CA VAL A 250 -13.50 9.09 9.46
C VAL A 250 -12.63 8.52 10.57
N ALA A 251 -11.76 7.55 10.26
CA ALA A 251 -10.84 6.98 11.24
C ALA A 251 -9.92 8.03 11.86
N PHE A 252 -9.50 9.05 11.09
CA PHE A 252 -8.77 10.18 11.64
C PHE A 252 -9.60 10.96 12.67
N GLU A 253 -10.81 11.41 12.33
CA GLU A 253 -11.64 12.18 13.26
C GLU A 253 -11.98 11.37 14.52
N VAL A 254 -12.30 10.08 14.37
CA VAL A 254 -12.55 9.15 15.48
C VAL A 254 -11.31 9.03 16.38
N SER A 255 -10.12 8.88 15.80
CA SER A 255 -8.85 8.72 16.55
C SER A 255 -8.47 9.95 17.38
N ARG A 256 -9.07 11.12 17.11
CA ARG A 256 -8.82 12.35 17.88
C ARG A 256 -9.49 12.34 19.24
N HIS A 257 -10.53 11.53 19.45
CA HIS A 257 -11.24 11.46 20.71
C HIS A 257 -10.48 10.61 21.73
N PRO A 258 -9.98 11.19 22.85
CA PRO A 258 -9.15 10.46 23.80
C PRO A 258 -9.83 9.22 24.40
N ALA A 259 -11.14 9.32 24.68
CA ALA A 259 -11.92 8.22 25.23
C ALA A 259 -12.04 7.02 24.26
N ILE A 260 -12.22 7.29 22.96
CA ILE A 260 -12.27 6.24 21.94
C ILE A 260 -10.88 5.61 21.79
N ARG A 261 -9.85 6.45 21.72
CA ARG A 261 -8.46 5.99 21.63
C ARG A 261 -8.09 5.06 22.79
N ALA A 262 -8.42 5.43 24.03
CA ALA A 262 -8.14 4.62 25.21
C ALA A 262 -8.86 3.26 25.19
N ARG A 263 -10.06 3.17 24.59
CA ARG A 263 -10.79 1.90 24.45
C ARG A 263 -10.22 1.02 23.34
N LEU A 264 -9.81 1.62 22.23
CA LEU A 264 -9.36 0.89 21.04
C LEU A 264 -7.86 0.55 21.05
N ASP A 265 -7.05 1.21 21.88
CA ASP A 265 -5.64 0.85 22.11
C ASP A 265 -5.49 -0.22 23.21
N THR A 266 -6.30 -1.28 23.13
CA THR A 266 -6.31 -2.40 24.09
C THR A 266 -6.09 -3.74 23.41
N LYS A 267 -5.62 -4.74 24.18
CA LYS A 267 -5.46 -6.11 23.66
C LYS A 267 -6.79 -6.74 23.25
N SER A 268 -7.88 -6.45 23.97
CA SER A 268 -9.22 -6.95 23.64
C SER A 268 -9.73 -6.35 22.33
N ALA A 269 -9.56 -5.03 22.11
CA ALA A 269 -9.87 -4.41 20.84
C ALA A 269 -9.05 -5.00 19.68
N ALA A 270 -7.77 -5.33 19.92
CA ALA A 270 -6.94 -6.02 18.94
C ALA A 270 -7.49 -7.41 18.61
N THR A 271 -7.89 -8.21 19.62
CA THR A 271 -8.54 -9.52 19.40
C THR A 271 -9.79 -9.36 18.53
N VAL A 272 -10.68 -8.43 18.89
CA VAL A 272 -11.93 -8.21 18.17
C VAL A 272 -11.66 -7.79 16.73
N ALA A 273 -10.72 -6.88 16.49
CA ALA A 273 -10.33 -6.48 15.14
C ALA A 273 -9.75 -7.64 14.32
N LEU A 274 -8.94 -8.52 14.93
CA LEU A 274 -8.43 -9.73 14.27
C LEU A 274 -9.54 -10.73 13.97
N LEU A 275 -10.53 -10.89 14.86
CA LEU A 275 -11.69 -11.75 14.62
C LEU A 275 -12.55 -11.22 13.47
N ILE A 276 -12.82 -9.91 13.43
CA ILE A 276 -13.51 -9.26 12.31
C ILE A 276 -12.76 -9.52 11.00
N LEU A 277 -11.43 -9.38 11.00
CA LEU A 277 -10.61 -9.64 9.83
C LEU A 277 -10.63 -11.12 9.41
N ALA A 278 -10.64 -12.05 10.38
CA ALA A 278 -10.66 -13.49 10.13
C ALA A 278 -11.98 -13.96 9.50
N VAL A 279 -13.09 -13.30 9.80
CA VAL A 279 -14.42 -13.58 9.23
C VAL A 279 -14.82 -12.63 8.11
N ALA A 280 -13.93 -11.71 7.70
CA ALA A 280 -14.25 -10.71 6.69
C ALA A 280 -14.65 -11.39 5.36
N PRO A 281 -15.79 -11.01 4.77
CA PRO A 281 -16.30 -11.67 3.58
C PRO A 281 -15.35 -11.47 2.40
N SER A 282 -15.42 -12.39 1.45
CA SER A 282 -14.76 -12.26 0.14
C SER A 282 -15.88 -12.16 -0.90
N PRO A 283 -16.51 -10.98 -1.08
CA PRO A 283 -17.61 -10.81 -2.04
C PRO A 283 -17.16 -11.00 -3.48
N GLY A 284 -18.04 -11.46 -4.37
CA GLY A 284 -17.73 -11.69 -5.78
C GLY A 284 -17.10 -10.45 -6.44
N GLU A 285 -17.74 -9.30 -6.23
CA GLU A 285 -17.23 -8.00 -6.64
C GLU A 285 -16.18 -7.45 -5.66
N ARG A 286 -15.00 -7.04 -6.19
CA ARG A 286 -13.94 -6.42 -5.38
C ARG A 286 -14.39 -5.05 -4.89
N TYR A 287 -14.07 -4.72 -3.65
CA TYR A 287 -14.35 -3.42 -3.03
C TYR A 287 -15.85 -3.05 -2.96
N SER A 288 -16.74 -4.04 -2.99
CA SER A 288 -18.15 -3.82 -2.66
C SER A 288 -18.30 -3.31 -1.22
N ILE A 289 -19.41 -2.64 -0.92
CA ILE A 289 -19.71 -2.12 0.43
C ILE A 289 -19.64 -3.23 1.47
N GLU A 290 -20.20 -4.40 1.17
CA GLU A 290 -20.15 -5.60 2.02
C GLU A 290 -18.72 -6.03 2.35
N GLY A 291 -17.80 -5.95 1.38
CA GLY A 291 -16.40 -6.32 1.58
C GLY A 291 -15.58 -5.27 2.34
N VAL A 292 -15.87 -3.98 2.16
CA VAL A 292 -15.05 -2.90 2.74
C VAL A 292 -15.56 -2.39 4.08
N LEU A 293 -16.86 -2.49 4.36
CA LEU A 293 -17.47 -2.00 5.60
C LEU A 293 -16.88 -2.69 6.86
N PRO A 294 -16.67 -4.01 6.89
CA PRO A 294 -16.03 -4.68 8.04
C PRO A 294 -14.58 -4.24 8.27
N LEU A 295 -13.91 -3.65 7.27
CA LEU A 295 -12.53 -3.19 7.39
C LEU A 295 -12.41 -1.88 8.17
N LEU A 296 -13.47 -1.07 8.22
CA LEU A 296 -13.48 0.20 8.95
C LEU A 296 -13.15 0.04 10.44
N PRO A 297 -13.84 -0.79 11.25
CA PRO A 297 -13.52 -0.95 12.67
C PRO A 297 -12.09 -1.49 12.89
N VAL A 298 -11.59 -2.35 12.00
CA VAL A 298 -10.20 -2.84 12.03
C VAL A 298 -9.21 -1.68 11.82
N PHE A 299 -9.46 -0.86 10.80
CA PHE A 299 -8.61 0.29 10.51
C PHE A 299 -8.68 1.37 11.60
N VAL A 300 -9.86 1.60 12.21
CA VAL A 300 -10.01 2.54 13.33
C VAL A 300 -9.19 2.09 14.55
N CYS A 301 -9.09 0.78 14.81
CA CYS A 301 -8.20 0.26 15.86
C CYS A 301 -6.73 0.63 15.58
N VAL A 302 -6.26 0.42 14.34
CA VAL A 302 -4.91 0.83 13.91
C VAL A 302 -4.75 2.35 14.03
N ALA A 303 -5.71 3.14 13.56
CA ALA A 303 -5.68 4.60 13.59
C ALA A 303 -5.62 5.17 15.02
N CYS A 304 -6.22 4.48 15.99
CA CYS A 304 -6.14 4.84 17.42
C CYS A 304 -4.78 4.52 18.07
N GLY A 305 -3.85 3.89 17.34
CA GLY A 305 -2.51 3.58 17.82
C GLY A 305 -2.31 2.13 18.27
N ASN A 306 -3.32 1.28 18.13
CA ASN A 306 -3.19 -0.13 18.49
C ASN A 306 -2.04 -0.77 17.67
N THR A 307 -1.21 -1.54 18.37
CA THR A 307 -0.02 -2.19 17.79
C THR A 307 -0.20 -3.70 17.57
N PHE A 308 -1.39 -4.25 17.83
CA PHE A 308 -1.72 -5.67 17.73
C PHE A 308 -0.70 -6.53 18.48
N TYR A 309 -0.75 -6.46 19.80
CA TYR A 309 0.21 -7.12 20.71
C TYR A 309 1.67 -6.71 20.49
N GLY A 310 1.91 -5.52 19.93
CA GLY A 310 3.23 -5.00 19.65
C GLY A 310 3.83 -5.45 18.31
N VAL A 311 3.13 -6.27 17.53
CA VAL A 311 3.60 -6.74 16.22
C VAL A 311 3.90 -5.56 15.29
N LEU A 312 2.99 -4.58 15.20
CA LEU A 312 3.13 -3.43 14.29
C LEU A 312 4.25 -2.45 14.67
N LYS A 313 4.85 -2.57 15.86
CA LYS A 313 6.01 -1.77 16.28
C LYS A 313 7.33 -2.55 16.23
N THR A 314 7.32 -3.76 15.68
CA THR A 314 8.56 -4.53 15.53
C THR A 314 9.46 -3.91 14.47
N ARG A 315 10.78 -3.96 14.71
CA ARG A 315 11.82 -3.49 13.78
C ARG A 315 11.69 -4.08 12.36
N PRO A 316 11.48 -5.40 12.16
CA PRO A 316 11.31 -5.94 10.81
C PRO A 316 10.10 -5.37 10.06
N LEU A 317 8.94 -5.25 10.71
CA LEU A 317 7.76 -4.67 10.04
C LEU A 317 7.93 -3.18 9.76
N ALA A 318 8.62 -2.43 10.63
CA ALA A 318 8.98 -1.05 10.35
C ALA A 318 9.88 -0.92 9.11
N LEU A 319 10.83 -1.85 8.91
CA LEU A 319 11.64 -1.88 7.68
C LEU A 319 10.79 -2.18 6.45
N LEU A 320 9.97 -3.22 6.49
CA LEU A 320 9.06 -3.57 5.38
C LEU A 320 8.08 -2.43 5.07
N GLY A 321 7.60 -1.74 6.11
CA GLY A 321 6.77 -0.55 6.00
C GLY A 321 7.46 0.61 5.31
N THR A 322 8.71 0.88 5.72
CA THR A 322 9.55 1.93 5.15
C THR A 322 9.77 1.71 3.64
N ALA A 323 10.03 0.47 3.24
CA ALA A 323 10.21 0.04 1.85
C ALA A 323 8.92 -0.42 1.14
N SER A 324 7.74 -0.22 1.75
CA SER A 324 6.46 -0.78 1.25
C SER A 324 6.13 -0.37 -0.18
N PHE A 325 6.44 0.88 -0.56
CA PHE A 325 6.27 1.36 -1.94
C PHE A 325 7.19 0.62 -2.92
N SER A 326 8.46 0.39 -2.53
CA SER A 326 9.39 -0.39 -3.33
C SER A 326 8.95 -1.85 -3.50
N ILE A 327 8.46 -2.49 -2.44
CA ILE A 327 7.90 -3.86 -2.50
C ILE A 327 6.70 -3.88 -3.44
N TYR A 328 5.78 -2.94 -3.28
CA TYR A 328 4.57 -2.84 -4.08
C TYR A 328 4.85 -2.63 -5.57
N MET A 329 5.92 -1.92 -5.94
CA MET A 329 6.21 -1.68 -7.35
C MET A 329 6.90 -2.86 -8.06
N ILE A 330 7.81 -3.57 -7.40
CA ILE A 330 8.66 -4.58 -8.07
C ILE A 330 8.05 -5.98 -8.11
N HIS A 331 7.17 -6.30 -7.16
CA HIS A 331 6.76 -7.69 -6.94
C HIS A 331 6.08 -8.32 -8.16
N MET A 332 5.34 -7.56 -8.97
CA MET A 332 4.66 -8.10 -10.16
C MET A 332 5.67 -8.72 -11.14
N VAL A 333 6.77 -8.03 -11.42
CA VAL A 333 7.82 -8.52 -12.33
C VAL A 333 8.53 -9.74 -11.73
N ILE A 334 8.89 -9.67 -10.45
CA ILE A 334 9.59 -10.78 -9.76
C ILE A 334 8.73 -12.04 -9.72
N VAL A 335 7.47 -11.89 -9.28
CA VAL A 335 6.51 -13.01 -9.20
C VAL A 335 6.30 -13.60 -10.59
N TYR A 336 6.00 -12.78 -11.60
CA TYR A 336 5.79 -13.26 -12.97
C TYR A 336 7.00 -14.03 -13.47
N MET A 337 8.20 -13.45 -13.36
CA MET A 337 9.44 -14.05 -13.82
C MET A 337 9.70 -15.41 -13.15
N MET A 338 9.67 -15.44 -11.81
CA MET A 338 10.06 -16.63 -11.05
C MET A 338 9.07 -17.77 -11.24
N ILE A 339 7.75 -17.52 -11.14
CA ILE A 339 6.75 -18.59 -11.27
C ILE A 339 6.73 -19.17 -12.68
N HIS A 340 6.89 -18.35 -13.73
CA HIS A 340 6.94 -18.84 -15.11
C HIS A 340 8.24 -19.59 -15.40
N ALA A 341 9.38 -19.15 -14.85
CA ALA A 341 10.64 -19.87 -14.96
C ALA A 341 10.57 -21.24 -14.28
N ILE A 342 10.07 -21.31 -13.05
CA ILE A 342 9.90 -22.58 -12.33
C ILE A 342 8.92 -23.50 -13.06
N ASN A 343 7.80 -22.97 -13.55
CA ASN A 343 6.84 -23.72 -14.36
C ASN A 343 7.48 -24.34 -15.63
N ARG A 344 8.41 -23.61 -16.25
CA ARG A 344 9.05 -24.01 -17.51
C ARG A 344 10.20 -24.99 -17.34
N PHE A 345 10.98 -24.84 -16.27
CA PHE A 345 12.30 -25.47 -16.13
C PHE A 345 12.44 -26.43 -14.94
N VAL A 346 11.54 -26.38 -13.95
CA VAL A 346 11.69 -27.19 -12.73
C VAL A 346 10.51 -28.13 -12.52
N PHE A 347 9.29 -27.61 -12.37
CA PHE A 347 8.08 -28.43 -12.24
C PHE A 347 6.85 -27.66 -12.72
N GLN A 348 5.86 -28.37 -13.25
CA GLN A 348 4.60 -27.74 -13.67
C GLN A 348 3.79 -27.30 -12.45
N ILE A 349 3.39 -26.03 -12.42
CA ILE A 349 2.64 -25.44 -11.29
C ILE A 349 1.29 -26.13 -11.07
N GLY A 350 0.68 -26.66 -12.13
CA GLY A 350 -0.57 -27.41 -12.05
C GLY A 350 -0.48 -28.74 -11.29
N SER A 351 0.71 -29.36 -11.26
CA SER A 351 0.95 -30.63 -10.55
C SER A 351 1.68 -30.45 -9.22
N ALA A 352 1.98 -29.21 -8.82
CA ALA A 352 2.72 -28.91 -7.60
C ALA A 352 1.86 -29.13 -6.35
N ASP A 353 2.47 -29.71 -5.31
CA ASP A 353 1.83 -29.81 -4.00
C ASP A 353 1.79 -28.44 -3.27
N ASP A 354 1.07 -28.38 -2.15
CA ASP A 354 0.92 -27.14 -1.38
C ASP A 354 2.25 -26.62 -0.86
N LEU A 355 3.14 -27.49 -0.41
CA LEU A 355 4.43 -27.11 0.16
C LEU A 355 5.31 -26.47 -0.92
N GLN A 356 5.42 -27.08 -2.10
CA GLN A 356 6.16 -26.56 -3.25
C GLN A 356 5.65 -25.17 -3.67
N ARG A 357 4.33 -25.00 -3.73
CA ARG A 357 3.71 -23.71 -4.07
C ARG A 357 4.03 -22.64 -3.04
N TRP A 358 3.92 -22.95 -1.75
CA TRP A 358 4.21 -22.00 -0.68
C TRP A 358 5.70 -21.68 -0.53
N LEU A 359 6.60 -22.65 -0.73
CA LEU A 359 8.04 -22.43 -0.79
C LEU A 359 8.43 -21.52 -1.96
N LEU A 360 7.83 -21.72 -3.13
CA LEU A 360 8.05 -20.84 -4.28
C LEU A 360 7.50 -19.44 -4.03
N SER A 361 6.31 -19.33 -3.44
CA SER A 361 5.70 -18.05 -3.07
C SER A 361 6.57 -17.27 -2.07
N LEU A 362 7.09 -17.97 -1.06
CA LEU A 362 8.08 -17.43 -0.12
C LEU A 362 9.35 -16.97 -0.85
N GLY A 363 9.89 -17.79 -1.76
CA GLY A 363 11.04 -17.42 -2.59
C GLY A 363 10.80 -16.13 -3.38
N CYS A 364 9.63 -15.99 -4.01
CA CYS A 364 9.24 -14.78 -4.72
C CYS A 364 9.16 -13.57 -3.77
N ALA A 365 8.56 -13.73 -2.58
CA ALA A 365 8.45 -12.67 -1.59
C ALA A 365 9.82 -12.22 -1.07
N LEU A 366 10.73 -13.16 -0.78
CA LEU A 366 12.08 -12.86 -0.32
C LEU A 366 12.89 -12.10 -1.39
N VAL A 367 12.87 -12.56 -2.64
CA VAL A 367 13.55 -11.87 -3.74
C VAL A 367 12.95 -10.47 -3.95
N ALA A 368 11.62 -10.35 -3.96
CA ALA A 368 10.95 -9.06 -4.11
C ALA A 368 11.34 -8.08 -2.98
N VAL A 369 11.37 -8.54 -1.72
CA VAL A 369 11.78 -7.72 -0.57
C VAL A 369 13.25 -7.32 -0.66
N LEU A 370 14.16 -8.23 -0.99
CA LEU A 370 15.58 -7.91 -1.10
C LEU A 370 15.84 -6.90 -2.23
N CYS A 371 15.25 -7.10 -3.41
CA CYS A 371 15.29 -6.13 -4.50
C CYS A 371 14.70 -4.78 -4.08
N ALA A 372 13.54 -4.78 -3.42
CA ALA A 372 12.88 -3.57 -2.95
C ALA A 372 13.74 -2.80 -1.94
N LEU A 373 14.44 -3.48 -1.03
CA LEU A 373 15.34 -2.83 -0.07
C LEU A 373 16.51 -2.15 -0.80
N LEU A 374 17.12 -2.84 -1.77
CA LEU A 374 18.20 -2.27 -2.58
C LEU A 374 17.72 -1.03 -3.36
N THR A 375 16.60 -1.11 -4.06
CA THR A 375 16.07 0.04 -4.80
C THR A 375 15.58 1.15 -3.88
N TYR A 376 15.05 0.82 -2.70
CA TYR A 376 14.70 1.81 -1.69
C TYR A 376 15.95 2.62 -1.30
N ARG A 377 17.07 1.94 -0.99
CA ARG A 377 18.31 2.59 -0.58
C ARG A 377 18.93 3.45 -1.69
N TYR A 378 19.02 2.91 -2.90
CA TYR A 378 19.84 3.51 -3.97
C TYR A 378 19.05 4.36 -4.97
N ILE A 379 17.74 4.15 -5.11
CA ILE A 379 16.90 4.86 -6.07
C ILE A 379 15.89 5.75 -5.35
N GLU A 380 15.14 5.22 -4.38
CA GLU A 380 14.03 5.97 -3.75
C GLU A 380 14.53 6.98 -2.71
N HIS A 381 15.29 6.52 -1.71
CA HIS A 381 15.72 7.28 -0.54
C HIS A 381 16.53 8.55 -0.88
N PRO A 382 17.46 8.57 -1.86
CA PRO A 382 18.24 9.77 -2.18
C PRO A 382 17.37 10.99 -2.54
N PHE A 383 16.21 10.77 -3.15
CA PHE A 383 15.30 11.86 -3.54
C PHE A 383 14.42 12.31 -2.38
N ILE A 384 14.11 11.42 -1.44
CA ILE A 384 13.38 11.73 -0.21
C ILE A 384 14.29 12.54 0.75
N ALA A 385 15.52 12.07 0.97
CA ALA A 385 16.47 12.65 1.93
C ALA A 385 16.91 14.08 1.57
N LYS A 386 16.99 14.43 0.28
CA LYS A 386 17.31 15.80 -0.19
C LYS A 386 16.36 16.88 0.33
N ARG A 387 15.19 16.52 0.88
CA ARG A 387 14.28 17.46 1.55
C ARG A 387 14.68 17.75 3.00
N SER A 388 15.29 16.80 3.70
CA SER A 388 15.71 16.94 5.10
C SER A 388 16.80 17.99 5.27
N ASN A 389 17.73 18.07 4.32
CA ASN A 389 18.90 18.96 4.39
C ASN A 389 18.62 20.39 3.88
N ALA A 390 17.45 20.65 3.27
CA ALA A 390 17.15 21.90 2.58
C ALA A 390 16.46 22.97 3.45
N ARG A 391 16.40 22.80 4.78
CA ARG A 391 15.98 23.85 5.71
C ARG A 391 17.17 24.29 6.58
N PRO A 392 17.75 25.48 6.34
CA PRO A 392 18.33 26.24 7.42
C PRO A 392 17.20 26.55 8.41
N ALA A 393 17.44 26.31 9.70
CA ALA A 393 16.53 26.72 10.75
C ALA A 393 16.19 28.21 10.57
N HIS A 394 14.90 28.55 10.60
CA HIS A 394 14.50 29.93 10.86
C HIS A 394 15.23 30.35 12.14
N ARG A 395 16.15 31.32 12.03
CA ARG A 395 16.74 31.97 13.20
C ARG A 395 15.58 32.47 14.08
N PRO A 396 15.54 32.15 15.38
CA PRO A 396 14.61 32.83 16.26
C PRO A 396 14.93 34.33 16.21
N VAL A 397 13.92 35.12 15.89
CA VAL A 397 13.97 36.58 16.05
C VAL A 397 14.28 36.84 17.52
N GLN A 398 15.41 37.45 17.81
CA GLN A 398 15.75 37.89 19.17
C GLN A 398 14.68 38.90 19.62
N PRO A 399 14.13 38.78 20.83
CA PRO A 399 13.29 39.84 21.38
C PRO A 399 14.16 41.08 21.57
N GLU A 400 13.68 42.18 21.01
CA GLU A 400 14.24 43.52 21.16
C GLU A 400 14.35 43.82 22.66
N ARG A 401 15.57 44.03 23.16
CA ARG A 401 15.79 44.45 24.54
C ARG A 401 15.15 45.82 24.73
N GLU A 402 14.08 45.86 25.51
CA GLU A 402 13.57 47.08 26.13
C GLU A 402 14.72 47.81 26.83
N ARG A 403 15.14 48.95 26.27
CA ARG A 403 15.99 49.90 26.99
C ARG A 403 15.11 50.60 28.01
N HIS A 404 15.09 50.07 29.22
CA HIS A 404 14.77 50.85 30.41
C HIS A 404 15.85 51.93 30.56
N THR A 405 15.50 53.16 30.22
CA THR A 405 16.24 54.35 30.65
C THR A 405 15.58 54.83 31.95
N ALA A 406 16.08 54.32 33.07
CA ALA A 406 16.19 55.09 34.31
C ALA A 406 17.54 55.86 34.17
N THR A 407 17.71 57.13 34.49
CA THR A 407 17.27 57.88 35.67
C THR A 407 17.67 59.36 35.45
N LEU A 408 16.93 60.26 36.11
CA LEU A 408 17.28 61.64 36.52
C LEU A 408 17.37 62.74 35.45
#